data_AF-A0A0B6ESK0-F1
#
_entry.id   AF-A0A0B6ESK0-F1
#
_cell.length_a   1.000
_cell.length_b   1.000
_cell.length_c   1.000
_cell.angle_alpha   90.00
_cell.angle_beta   90.00
_cell.angle_gamma   90.00
#
_symmetry.space_group_name_H-M   'P 1'
#
loop_
_entity.id
_entity.type
_entity.pdbx_description
1 polymer ?
#
loop_
_entity_poly.entity_id
_entity_poly.type
_entity_poly.pdbx_seq_one_letter_code
_entity_poly.pdbx_strand_id
1 'polypeptide(L)'
;MPENSHRAVFPFEVSSISLFLPGEASVPFQFRDFLVSFRFFDAHGVELPPTVCSAPVTEAFNEPFVYLKESGVEGVFLETNMTRFNPYIKAVDLTVHPWKSKNLSVLELITDSIYAHAVTAESKESLVWKVAQ
;
A
#
# COMPACT_ATOMS: atom_id res chain seq x y z
N MET A 1 15.51 0.37 -6.39
CA MET A 1 14.28 -0.20 -5.81
C MET A 1 14.15 -1.63 -6.28
N PRO A 2 13.61 -2.57 -5.47
CA PRO A 2 13.26 -3.91 -5.95
C PRO A 2 12.34 -3.83 -7.18
N GLU A 3 12.35 -4.85 -8.04
CA GLU A 3 11.52 -4.87 -9.27
C GLU A 3 10.02 -4.75 -8.99
N ASN A 4 9.57 -5.18 -7.79
CA ASN A 4 8.17 -5.11 -7.37
C ASN A 4 7.87 -3.92 -6.44
N SER A 5 8.61 -2.82 -6.60
CA SER A 5 8.54 -1.65 -5.72
C SER A 5 8.20 -0.40 -6.50
N HIS A 6 7.17 0.32 -6.04
CA HIS A 6 6.71 1.56 -6.64
C HIS A 6 6.66 2.68 -5.63
N ARG A 7 6.93 3.90 -6.10
CA ARG A 7 6.78 5.12 -5.33
C ARG A 7 5.51 5.85 -5.74
N ALA A 8 4.60 6.05 -4.80
CA ALA A 8 3.49 6.97 -4.97
C ALA A 8 3.87 8.32 -4.32
N VAL A 9 3.91 9.38 -5.12
CA VAL A 9 4.09 10.76 -4.65
C VAL A 9 2.75 11.48 -4.71
N PHE A 10 2.30 11.99 -3.57
CA PHE A 10 1.00 12.66 -3.46
C PHE A 10 1.14 14.17 -3.68
N PRO A 11 0.19 14.82 -4.37
CA PRO A 11 0.20 16.27 -4.55
C PRO A 11 -0.02 17.05 -3.25
N PHE A 12 -0.57 16.40 -2.22
CA PHE A 12 -0.85 16.95 -0.88
C PHE A 12 -0.28 16.03 0.21
N GLU A 13 -0.17 16.53 1.43
CA GLU A 13 0.13 15.65 2.56
C GLU A 13 -1.06 14.75 2.86
N VAL A 14 -0.77 13.50 3.22
CA VAL A 14 -1.74 12.43 3.41
C VAL A 14 -1.74 12.00 4.87
N SER A 15 -2.94 11.91 5.44
CA SER A 15 -3.16 11.48 6.83
C SER A 15 -3.54 10.01 6.95
N SER A 16 -3.99 9.37 5.86
CA SER A 16 -4.10 7.92 5.80
C SER A 16 -4.12 7.36 4.38
N ILE A 17 -3.77 6.08 4.25
CA ILE A 17 -3.98 5.32 3.01
C ILE A 17 -4.68 3.98 3.28
N SER A 18 -5.46 3.51 2.30
CA SER A 18 -5.80 2.10 2.10
C SER A 18 -5.45 1.68 0.68
N LEU A 19 -4.98 0.45 0.50
CA LEU A 19 -4.68 -0.09 -0.82
C LEU A 19 -5.88 -0.84 -1.36
N PHE A 20 -6.05 -0.79 -2.68
CA PHE A 20 -7.05 -1.59 -3.38
C PHE A 20 -6.58 -2.03 -4.76
N LEU A 21 -7.21 -3.10 -5.24
CA LEU A 21 -7.13 -3.60 -6.60
C LEU A 21 -8.53 -3.48 -7.21
N PRO A 22 -8.71 -2.79 -8.34
CA PRO A 22 -10.02 -2.66 -8.97
C PRO A 22 -10.52 -4.02 -9.46
N GLY A 23 -11.82 -4.30 -9.30
CA GLY A 23 -12.45 -5.60 -9.53
C GLY A 23 -12.37 -6.18 -10.95
N GLU A 24 -11.99 -5.38 -11.95
CA GLU A 24 -11.70 -5.90 -13.30
C GLU A 24 -10.42 -6.75 -13.35
N ALA A 25 -9.51 -6.56 -12.40
CA ALA A 25 -8.36 -7.42 -12.20
C ALA A 25 -8.80 -8.64 -11.38
N SER A 26 -9.34 -9.67 -12.05
CA SER A 26 -9.57 -10.99 -11.44
C SER A 26 -8.24 -11.67 -11.14
N VAL A 27 -7.54 -11.20 -10.11
CA VAL A 27 -6.20 -11.67 -9.75
C VAL A 27 -6.35 -12.93 -8.88
N PRO A 28 -5.92 -14.12 -9.34
CA PRO A 28 -6.12 -15.35 -8.57
C PRO A 28 -5.09 -15.47 -7.44
N PHE A 29 -5.42 -14.95 -6.25
CA PHE A 29 -4.64 -15.15 -5.03
C PHE A 29 -5.53 -15.48 -3.83
N GLN A 30 -4.98 -16.19 -2.84
CA GLN A 30 -5.62 -16.46 -1.55
C GLN A 30 -5.11 -15.52 -0.46
N PHE A 31 -5.89 -15.34 0.60
CA PHE A 31 -5.44 -14.54 1.75
C PHE A 31 -4.08 -15.00 2.29
N ARG A 32 -3.14 -14.03 2.40
CA ARG A 32 -1.72 -14.23 2.77
C ARG A 32 -0.86 -14.92 1.72
N ASP A 33 -1.28 -15.00 0.47
CA ASP A 33 -0.37 -15.40 -0.61
C ASP A 33 0.71 -14.35 -0.85
N PHE A 34 0.35 -13.08 -0.67
CA PHE A 34 1.20 -11.92 -0.86
C PHE A 34 1.04 -10.93 0.31
N LEU A 35 2.07 -10.12 0.54
CA LEU A 35 2.02 -8.98 1.46
C LEU A 35 2.59 -7.73 0.80
N VAL A 36 2.19 -6.57 1.27
CA VAL A 36 2.75 -5.28 0.85
C VAL A 36 3.44 -4.63 2.02
N SER A 37 4.68 -4.21 1.80
CA SER A 37 5.48 -3.44 2.75
C SER A 37 5.52 -1.97 2.37
N PHE A 38 5.74 -1.10 3.35
CA PHE A 38 5.70 0.35 3.17
C PHE A 38 6.93 1.05 3.74
N ARG A 39 7.39 2.09 3.03
CA ARG A 39 8.29 3.12 3.57
C ARG A 39 7.66 4.48 3.35
N PHE A 40 7.69 5.34 4.34
CA PHE A 40 6.96 6.61 4.33
C PHE A 40 7.93 7.77 4.25
N PHE A 41 7.56 8.83 3.52
CA PHE A 41 8.43 9.99 3.33
C PHE A 41 7.67 11.29 3.58
N ASP A 42 8.33 12.26 4.21
CA ASP A 42 7.80 13.60 4.43
C ASP A 42 7.88 14.48 3.16
N ALA A 43 7.45 15.74 3.28
CA ALA A 43 7.49 16.71 2.19
C ALA A 43 8.90 17.07 1.68
N HIS A 44 9.94 16.78 2.47
CA HIS A 44 11.33 16.99 2.11
C HIS A 44 11.99 15.73 1.52
N GLY A 45 11.24 14.62 1.41
CA GLY A 45 11.74 13.34 0.94
C GLY A 45 12.55 12.57 1.99
N VAL A 46 12.46 12.96 3.26
CA VAL A 46 13.09 12.25 4.37
C VAL A 46 12.22 11.06 4.76
N GLU A 47 12.83 9.89 4.90
CA GLU A 47 12.15 8.68 5.32
C GLU A 47 11.74 8.78 6.80
N LEU A 48 10.46 8.55 7.05
CA LEU A 48 9.87 8.55 8.39
C LEU A 48 9.88 7.14 8.95
N PRO A 49 10.38 6.94 10.18
CA PRO A 49 10.43 5.62 10.78
C PRO A 49 9.02 5.09 11.10
N PRO A 50 8.80 3.77 11.09
CA PRO A 50 7.49 3.15 11.36
C PRO A 50 6.83 3.59 12.66
N THR A 51 7.65 3.73 13.72
CA THR A 51 7.22 4.17 15.06
C THR A 51 6.61 5.56 15.06
N VAL A 52 7.04 6.40 14.13
CA VAL A 52 6.54 7.74 13.94
C VAL A 52 5.24 7.68 13.12
N CYS A 53 5.18 6.90 12.05
CA CYS A 53 3.98 6.77 11.21
C CYS A 53 2.80 5.97 11.82
N SER A 54 2.85 5.60 13.12
CA SER A 54 1.82 4.78 13.80
C SER A 54 1.46 3.49 13.03
N ALA A 55 2.39 3.02 12.19
CA ALA A 55 2.17 1.89 11.31
C ALA A 55 2.67 0.62 12.02
N PRO A 56 1.81 -0.39 12.23
CA PRO A 56 2.20 -1.59 12.96
C PRO A 56 3.28 -2.36 12.20
N VAL A 57 4.34 -2.73 12.91
CA VAL A 57 5.40 -3.65 12.44
C VAL A 57 5.22 -5.00 13.15
N THR A 58 5.73 -6.09 12.58
CA THR A 58 5.80 -7.38 13.30
C THR A 58 7.24 -7.84 13.42
N GLU A 59 7.56 -8.69 14.39
CA GLU A 59 8.91 -9.25 14.56
C GLU A 59 9.38 -10.03 13.32
N ALA A 60 8.47 -10.60 12.54
CA ALA A 60 8.78 -11.33 11.31
C ALA A 60 9.10 -10.44 10.11
N PHE A 61 8.66 -9.19 10.14
CA PHE A 61 8.80 -8.22 9.07
C PHE A 61 9.06 -6.86 9.72
N ASN A 62 10.33 -6.47 9.83
CA ASN A 62 10.81 -5.26 10.51
C ASN A 62 10.44 -3.95 9.76
N GLU A 63 9.37 -4.00 8.98
CA GLU A 63 8.80 -2.93 8.18
C GLU A 63 7.28 -2.97 8.32
N PRO A 64 6.58 -1.84 8.22
CA PRO A 64 5.13 -1.81 8.14
C PRO A 64 4.67 -2.68 6.98
N PHE A 65 3.68 -3.53 7.21
CA PHE A 65 3.12 -4.35 6.14
C PHE A 65 1.65 -4.66 6.36
N VAL A 66 1.00 -5.06 5.28
CA VAL A 66 -0.36 -5.59 5.27
C VAL A 66 -0.40 -6.83 4.40
N TYR A 67 -1.16 -7.83 4.83
CA TYR A 67 -1.48 -8.96 3.96
C TYR A 67 -2.51 -8.55 2.93
N LEU A 68 -2.31 -9.01 1.71
CA LEU A 68 -3.32 -8.89 0.68
C LEU A 68 -4.47 -9.86 1.00
N LYS A 69 -5.68 -9.33 1.02
CA LYS A 69 -6.92 -10.06 1.30
C LYS A 69 -7.97 -9.61 0.28
N GLU A 70 -8.69 -10.58 -0.26
CA GLU A 70 -9.88 -10.31 -1.07
C GLU A 70 -10.88 -9.47 -0.26
N SER A 71 -11.36 -8.38 -0.85
CA SER A 71 -12.43 -7.61 -0.21
C SER A 71 -13.76 -8.36 -0.35
N GLY A 72 -14.55 -8.36 0.71
CA GLY A 72 -15.92 -8.91 0.69
C GLY A 72 -16.92 -7.97 0.03
N VAL A 73 -16.46 -6.87 -0.57
CA VAL A 73 -17.26 -5.83 -1.22
C VAL A 73 -17.23 -6.06 -2.73
N GLU A 74 -18.41 -6.15 -3.34
CA GLU A 74 -18.55 -6.32 -4.78
C GLU A 74 -17.86 -5.19 -5.57
N GLY A 75 -16.97 -5.54 -6.50
CA GLY A 75 -16.22 -4.58 -7.33
C GLY A 75 -14.91 -4.06 -6.71
N VAL A 76 -14.61 -4.38 -5.45
CA VAL A 76 -13.32 -4.09 -4.81
C VAL A 76 -12.63 -5.43 -4.59
N PHE A 77 -11.46 -5.64 -5.19
CA PHE A 77 -10.77 -6.92 -5.06
C PHE A 77 -9.84 -6.96 -3.83
N LEU A 78 -9.46 -5.80 -3.29
CA LEU A 78 -8.56 -5.69 -2.16
C LEU A 78 -8.89 -4.48 -1.30
N GLU A 79 -8.94 -4.63 0.02
CA GLU A 79 -9.00 -3.49 0.93
C GLU A 79 -8.07 -3.76 2.12
N THR A 80 -7.09 -2.89 2.32
CA THR A 80 -6.23 -2.93 3.50
C THR A 80 -6.81 -2.04 4.58
N ASN A 81 -6.54 -2.36 5.85
CA ASN A 81 -6.88 -1.45 6.95
C ASN A 81 -6.22 -0.08 6.72
N MET A 82 -6.99 0.98 6.99
CA MET A 82 -6.54 2.36 6.87
C MET A 82 -5.36 2.61 7.81
N THR A 83 -4.18 2.89 7.26
CA THR A 83 -3.01 3.29 8.06
C THR A 83 -3.08 4.78 8.30
N ARG A 84 -3.12 5.23 9.56
CA ARG A 84 -3.14 6.65 9.92
C ARG A 84 -1.72 7.14 10.20
N PHE A 85 -1.37 8.31 9.68
CA PHE A 85 -0.04 8.88 9.78
C PHE A 85 0.01 10.09 10.72
N ASN A 86 1.02 10.15 11.57
CA ASN A 86 1.36 11.32 12.38
C ASN A 86 2.88 11.37 12.63
N PRO A 87 3.68 12.12 11.87
CA PRO A 87 3.29 13.22 11.00
C PRO A 87 2.71 12.71 9.67
N TYR A 88 2.09 13.64 8.95
CA TYR A 88 1.55 13.39 7.63
C TYR A 88 2.68 13.10 6.63
N ILE A 89 2.35 12.36 5.56
CA ILE A 89 3.32 11.89 4.58
C ILE A 89 3.10 12.57 3.23
N LYS A 90 4.13 12.68 2.40
CA LYS A 90 4.06 13.20 1.03
C LYS A 90 4.29 12.12 -0.03
N ALA A 91 5.01 11.06 0.33
CA ALA A 91 5.21 9.92 -0.55
C ALA A 91 5.26 8.62 0.25
N VAL A 92 5.00 7.52 -0.45
CA VAL A 92 5.12 6.17 0.09
C VAL A 92 5.79 5.28 -0.96
N ASP A 93 6.76 4.49 -0.52
CA ASP A 93 7.28 3.36 -1.30
C ASP A 93 6.53 2.12 -0.87
N LEU A 94 5.99 1.41 -1.86
CA LEU A 94 5.22 0.19 -1.69
C LEU A 94 5.98 -0.94 -2.37
N THR A 95 6.20 -2.04 -1.66
CA THR A 95 6.80 -3.25 -2.26
C THR A 95 5.91 -4.44 -2.03
N VAL A 96 5.53 -5.13 -3.11
CA VAL A 96 4.74 -6.36 -3.06
C VAL A 96 5.69 -7.55 -2.93
N HIS A 97 5.43 -8.42 -1.95
CA HIS A 97 6.25 -9.57 -1.64
C HIS A 97 5.45 -10.87 -1.76
N PRO A 98 6.02 -11.93 -2.36
CA PRO A 98 5.46 -13.27 -2.26
C PRO A 98 5.62 -13.79 -0.83
N TRP A 99 4.53 -14.30 -0.25
CA TRP A 99 4.53 -14.89 1.09
C TRP A 99 4.36 -16.41 1.02
N LYS A 100 3.13 -16.89 0.82
CA LYS A 100 2.84 -18.33 0.60
C LYS A 100 2.91 -18.72 -0.87
N SER A 101 2.42 -17.86 -1.75
CA SER A 101 2.46 -18.10 -3.19
C SER A 101 3.80 -17.72 -3.77
N LYS A 102 4.26 -18.49 -4.75
CA LYS A 102 5.45 -18.19 -5.57
C LYS A 102 5.06 -17.89 -7.03
N ASN A 103 3.78 -17.62 -7.30
CA ASN A 103 3.31 -17.29 -8.63
C ASN A 103 3.76 -15.85 -9.00
N LEU A 104 4.84 -15.76 -9.78
CA LEU A 104 5.44 -14.50 -10.19
C LEU A 104 4.54 -13.68 -11.12
N SER A 105 3.79 -14.33 -12.01
CA SER A 105 2.86 -13.61 -12.90
C SER A 105 1.73 -12.93 -12.13
N VAL A 106 1.26 -13.55 -11.04
CA VAL A 106 0.28 -12.93 -10.15
C VAL A 106 0.92 -11.80 -9.34
N LEU A 107 2.17 -11.96 -8.89
CA LEU A 107 2.92 -10.91 -8.21
C LEU A 107 3.07 -9.66 -9.09
N GLU A 108 3.50 -9.84 -10.34
CA GLU A 108 3.61 -8.76 -11.35
C GLU A 108 2.26 -8.07 -11.56
N LEU A 109 1.19 -8.85 -11.79
CA LEU A 109 -0.15 -8.30 -12.01
C LEU A 109 -0.65 -7.46 -10.82
N ILE A 110 -0.44 -7.92 -9.58
CA ILE A 110 -0.77 -7.16 -8.37
C ILE A 110 0.04 -5.86 -8.33
N THR A 111 1.34 -5.98 -8.60
CA THR A 111 2.28 -4.87 -8.51
C THR A 111 1.89 -3.76 -9.48
N ASP A 112 1.58 -4.10 -10.74
CA ASP A 112 1.20 -3.14 -11.79
C ASP A 112 -0.21 -2.54 -11.64
N SER A 113 -1.06 -3.17 -10.82
CA SER A 113 -2.49 -2.84 -10.73
C SER A 113 -2.90 -2.23 -9.39
N ILE A 114 -1.96 -1.96 -8.49
CA ILE A 114 -2.27 -1.48 -7.14
C ILE A 114 -2.56 0.03 -7.12
N TYR A 115 -3.62 0.39 -6.40
CA TYR A 115 -4.03 1.76 -6.15
C TYR A 115 -4.08 2.04 -4.66
N ALA A 116 -3.96 3.31 -4.30
CA ALA A 116 -4.14 3.81 -2.95
C ALA A 116 -5.34 4.77 -2.90
N HIS A 117 -6.26 4.53 -1.97
CA HIS A 117 -7.16 5.56 -1.47
C HIS A 117 -6.41 6.36 -0.40
N ALA A 118 -6.05 7.59 -0.71
CA ALA A 118 -5.35 8.49 0.20
C ALA A 118 -6.32 9.54 0.75
N VAL A 119 -6.30 9.76 2.07
CA VAL A 119 -7.06 10.83 2.73
C VAL A 119 -6.14 12.02 2.97
N THR A 120 -6.46 13.15 2.34
CA THR A 120 -5.68 14.38 2.49
C THR A 120 -5.63 14.82 3.97
N ALA A 121 -4.50 15.37 4.39
CA ALA A 121 -4.34 15.86 5.74
C ALA A 121 -5.23 17.09 6.02
N GLU A 122 -5.30 18.00 5.05
CA GLU A 122 -5.98 19.30 5.16
C GLU A 122 -7.50 19.18 4.94
N SER A 123 -7.93 18.72 3.76
CA SER A 123 -9.35 18.67 3.39
C SER A 123 -10.11 17.43 3.89
N LYS A 124 -9.39 16.40 4.36
CA LYS A 124 -9.95 15.07 4.71
C LYS A 124 -10.69 14.40 3.54
N GLU A 125 -10.41 14.82 2.32
CA GLU A 125 -10.98 14.24 1.11
C GLU A 125 -10.26 12.94 0.76
N SER A 126 -11.01 11.96 0.27
CA SER A 126 -10.49 10.71 -0.24
C SER A 126 -10.17 10.84 -1.72
N LEU A 127 -8.92 10.57 -2.09
CA LEU A 127 -8.43 10.59 -3.46
C LEU A 127 -7.93 9.20 -3.86
N VAL A 128 -8.21 8.80 -5.10
CA VAL A 128 -7.68 7.56 -5.69
C VAL A 128 -6.38 7.88 -6.41
N TRP A 129 -5.32 7.12 -6.12
CA TRP A 129 -4.01 7.29 -6.74
C TRP A 129 -3.46 5.97 -7.25
N LYS A 130 -3.08 5.91 -8.53
CA LYS A 130 -2.37 4.73 -9.05
C LYS A 130 -0.97 4.72 -8.47
N VAL A 131 -0.61 3.63 -7.80
CA VAL A 131 0.70 3.49 -7.16
C VAL A 131 1.75 3.05 -8.18
N ALA A 132 1.39 2.11 -9.06
CA ALA A 132 2.28 1.61 -10.11
C ALA A 132 2.21 2.48 -11.36
N GLN A 133 3.33 3.10 -11.71
CA GLN A 133 3.53 3.87 -12.94
C GLN A 133 4.61 3.24 -13.80
#